data_AF-Q4D0Q5-F1
#
_entry.id   AF-Q4D0Q5-F1
#
_cell.length_a   1.000
_cell.length_b   1.000
_cell.length_c   1.000
_cell.angle_alpha   90.00
_cell.angle_beta   90.00
_cell.angle_gamma   90.00
#
_symmetry.space_group_name_H-M   'P 1'
#
loop_
_entity.id
_entity.type
_entity.pdbx_description
1 polymer ?
#
loop_
_entity_poly.entity_id
_entity_poly.type
_entity_poly.pdbx_seq_one_letter_code
_entity_poly.pdbx_strand_id
1 'polypeptide(L)'
;MMANMMTRLDASVFPPRKPGQTDGDLRKELNERKAPRDSTILTRTELDIVRSMIAGKNVMTFPLQSTVRTRTAAANERKQRMQEYDALHRLHGDDDKTLEDIEEEQQKRLHLERAKNLIDEQFEEVRAMNQIVMEAKCVAIRNAQLMEKKRGKEEERAQEKELDQMMLFESKKAQQLYEERERQQIEGRKKNLAVIKAQLEEREVDRIRKLEAHQQEQEAMTRHIERLREEEAAEKLRRQEAARRLMEDAALANAEQIKLKKRQQELELEEDKRVAQYIKEKEERERRFAEEQQRIREEKEREVARLRAQQQRVQDKQAELDEVRAKRIQEAHAREMRRKEKERKEHERAVLQDLARVREQQMEERKRIKEEQRQQEIEELEHIVAVQKLALEQERERKARARQQHEENSLAVLKQIMEVEERRRRERQEYVAEGNHVMMLMRDREAAIEAIRQRKLAELGELGVPEEYCQALMKKIKVRGAV
;
A
#
# COMPACT_ATOMS: atom_id res chain seq x y z
N MET A 1 72.40 -11.78 41.14
CA MET A 1 72.78 -10.43 40.66
C MET A 1 71.70 -9.98 39.69
N MET A 2 71.06 -8.84 39.94
CA MET A 2 69.83 -8.40 39.28
C MET A 2 70.00 -8.28 37.75
N ALA A 3 69.76 -9.38 37.04
CA ALA A 3 69.47 -9.35 35.62
C ALA A 3 68.04 -8.82 35.50
N ASN A 4 67.93 -7.51 35.27
CA ASN A 4 66.66 -6.83 35.05
C ASN A 4 65.85 -7.59 33.99
N MET A 5 64.71 -8.10 34.42
CA MET A 5 63.62 -8.57 33.58
C MET A 5 63.17 -7.42 32.69
N MET A 6 63.80 -7.24 31.53
CA MET A 6 63.18 -6.51 30.43
C MET A 6 62.08 -7.41 29.89
N THR A 7 60.88 -7.22 30.43
CA THR A 7 59.62 -7.67 29.85
C THR A 7 59.63 -7.34 28.37
N ARG A 8 59.62 -8.38 27.53
CA ARG A 8 59.53 -8.23 26.08
C ARG A 8 58.20 -7.53 25.79
N LEU A 9 58.26 -6.24 25.48
CA LEU A 9 57.11 -5.45 25.07
C LEU A 9 56.48 -6.12 23.85
N ASP A 10 55.21 -6.52 23.98
CA ASP A 10 54.44 -7.16 22.92
C ASP A 10 54.51 -6.31 21.65
N ALA A 11 54.89 -6.94 20.54
CA ALA A 11 54.96 -6.30 19.22
C ALA A 11 53.60 -5.72 18.73
N SER A 12 52.52 -5.93 19.49
CA SER A 12 51.17 -5.41 19.22
C SER A 12 51.03 -3.90 19.46
N VAL A 13 51.88 -3.30 20.30
CA VAL A 13 51.82 -1.88 20.65
C VAL A 13 52.31 -0.99 19.50
N PHE A 14 53.27 -1.46 18.70
CA PHE A 14 53.92 -0.70 17.64
C PHE A 14 53.63 -1.31 16.24
N PRO A 15 52.44 -1.06 15.67
CA PRO A 15 52.11 -1.55 14.33
C PRO A 15 52.99 -0.92 13.24
N PRO A 16 53.19 -1.60 12.10
CA PRO A 16 53.82 -1.01 10.93
C PRO A 16 52.97 0.15 10.37
N ARG A 17 53.64 1.21 9.92
CA ARG A 17 53.00 2.41 9.34
C ARG A 17 52.22 2.04 8.08
N LYS A 18 50.97 2.51 7.99
CA LYS A 18 50.14 2.32 6.78
C LYS A 18 50.65 3.21 5.63
N PRO A 19 50.56 2.78 4.36
CA PRO A 19 50.94 3.61 3.22
C PRO A 19 50.17 4.94 3.23
N GLY A 20 50.88 6.08 3.17
CA GLY A 20 50.28 7.42 3.18
C GLY A 20 49.86 7.98 4.55
N GLN A 21 49.98 7.22 5.63
CA GLN A 21 49.67 7.71 6.99
C GLN A 21 50.64 8.82 7.39
N THR A 22 50.13 9.97 7.85
CA THR A 22 50.99 11.08 8.31
C THR A 22 51.59 10.81 9.69
N ASP A 23 52.66 11.52 10.06
CA ASP A 23 53.32 11.33 11.36
C ASP A 23 52.39 11.69 12.54
N GLY A 24 51.49 12.66 12.33
CA GLY A 24 50.47 13.04 13.31
C GLY A 24 49.44 11.94 13.54
N ASP A 25 49.00 11.26 12.48
CA ASP A 25 48.04 10.16 12.57
C ASP A 25 48.65 8.93 13.25
N LEU A 26 49.92 8.65 12.98
CA LEU A 26 50.64 7.56 13.65
C LEU A 26 50.75 7.81 15.17
N ARG A 27 51.04 9.05 15.58
CA ARG A 27 51.09 9.42 17.01
C ARG A 27 49.75 9.24 17.70
N LYS A 28 48.64 9.59 17.03
CA LYS A 28 47.29 9.36 17.56
C LYS A 28 47.03 7.85 17.76
N GLU A 29 47.32 7.03 16.75
CA GLU A 29 47.10 5.58 16.82
C GLU A 29 47.94 4.91 17.94
N LEU A 30 49.19 5.36 18.14
CA LEU A 30 50.05 4.83 19.21
C LEU A 30 49.59 5.26 20.62
N ASN A 31 49.10 6.48 20.77
CA ASN A 31 48.51 6.95 22.02
C ASN A 31 47.23 6.17 22.37
N GLU A 32 46.40 5.86 21.37
CA GLU A 32 45.19 5.04 21.54
C GLU A 32 45.54 3.60 21.98
N ARG A 33 46.65 3.04 21.49
CA ARG A 33 47.15 1.72 21.90
C ARG A 33 47.89 1.71 23.25
N LYS A 34 47.80 2.81 24.02
CA LYS A 34 48.45 2.97 25.33
C LYS A 34 49.96 2.77 25.29
N ALA A 35 50.63 3.32 24.27
CA ALA A 35 52.08 3.40 24.26
C ALA A 35 52.57 4.07 25.57
N PRO A 36 53.67 3.59 26.17
CA PRO A 36 54.16 4.10 27.45
C PRO A 36 54.48 5.60 27.34
N ARG A 37 53.95 6.41 28.27
CA ARG A 37 54.08 7.88 28.27
C ARG A 37 55.53 8.37 28.32
N ASP A 38 56.43 7.56 28.86
CA ASP A 38 57.86 7.86 28.96
C ASP A 38 58.65 7.48 27.70
N SER A 39 57.97 7.01 26.63
CA SER A 39 58.59 6.68 25.36
C SER A 39 58.35 7.77 24.31
N THR A 40 59.43 8.22 23.66
CA THR A 40 59.35 9.15 22.53
C THR A 40 59.40 8.35 21.23
N ILE A 41 58.34 8.46 20.42
CA ILE A 41 58.24 7.79 19.11
C ILE A 41 59.03 8.60 18.08
N LEU A 42 60.19 8.08 17.67
CA LEU A 42 61.01 8.65 16.61
C LEU A 42 60.62 8.05 15.26
N THR A 43 60.31 8.91 14.29
CA THR A 43 60.11 8.54 12.89
C THR A 43 61.43 8.06 12.27
N ARG A 44 61.39 7.31 11.15
CA ARG A 44 62.62 6.84 10.48
C ARG A 44 63.56 8.00 10.12
N THR A 45 63.00 9.12 9.66
CA THR A 45 63.76 10.34 9.33
C THR A 45 64.42 10.95 10.56
N GLU A 46 63.71 11.07 11.69
CA GLU A 46 64.29 11.53 12.95
C GLU A 46 65.39 10.58 13.45
N LEU A 47 65.17 9.27 13.32
CA LEU A 47 66.18 8.25 13.65
C LEU A 47 67.42 8.35 12.77
N ASP A 48 67.26 8.59 11.47
CA ASP A 48 68.37 8.78 10.54
C ASP A 48 69.13 10.08 10.83
N ILE A 49 68.42 11.15 11.22
CA ILE A 49 69.05 12.40 11.69
C ILE A 49 69.88 12.13 12.95
N VAL A 50 69.32 11.47 13.96
CA VAL A 50 70.03 11.12 15.20
C VAL A 50 71.23 10.21 14.90
N ARG A 51 71.06 9.20 14.04
CA ARG A 51 72.16 8.32 13.60
C ARG A 51 73.24 9.09 12.85
N SER A 52 72.88 10.07 12.01
CA SER A 52 73.85 10.90 11.30
C SER A 52 74.64 11.83 12.23
N MET A 53 73.99 12.33 13.29
CA MET A 53 74.65 13.10 14.35
C MET A 53 75.62 12.22 15.15
N ILE A 54 75.20 11.01 15.55
CA ILE A 54 76.04 10.07 16.31
C ILE A 54 77.20 9.56 15.46
N ALA A 55 76.95 9.22 14.19
CA ALA A 55 77.97 8.72 13.26
C ALA A 55 78.95 9.81 12.79
N GLY A 56 78.79 11.06 13.25
CA GLY A 56 79.68 12.15 12.90
C GLY A 56 79.78 12.41 11.39
N LYS A 57 78.78 11.99 10.60
CA LYS A 57 78.79 12.21 9.14
C LYS A 57 78.25 13.58 8.75
N ASN A 58 77.50 14.23 9.64
CA ASN A 58 77.13 15.63 9.49
C ASN A 58 78.12 16.54 10.25
N VAL A 59 79.39 16.47 9.86
CA VAL A 59 80.34 17.58 10.10
C VAL A 59 80.13 18.58 8.96
N MET A 60 78.97 19.23 8.96
CA MET A 60 78.89 20.58 8.39
C MET A 60 79.39 21.50 9.50
N THR A 61 80.65 21.87 9.34
CA THR A 61 81.41 22.87 10.08
C THR A 61 80.61 24.16 10.28
N PHE A 62 79.77 24.17 11.30
CA PHE A 62 79.29 25.37 11.96
C PHE A 62 79.92 25.38 13.35
N PRO A 63 80.41 26.54 13.85
CA PRO A 63 81.49 26.60 14.82
C PRO A 63 81.00 26.20 16.22
N LEU A 64 80.88 24.90 16.47
CA LEU A 64 80.61 24.35 17.80
C LEU A 64 81.73 24.64 18.79
N GLN A 65 82.94 24.99 18.33
CA GLN A 65 83.96 25.48 19.24
C GLN A 65 83.58 26.83 19.86
N SER A 66 82.82 27.71 19.18
CA SER A 66 82.38 28.95 19.81
C SER A 66 81.18 28.73 20.72
N THR A 67 80.23 27.85 20.39
CA THR A 67 79.06 27.61 21.27
C THR A 67 79.37 26.74 22.48
N VAL A 68 80.27 25.74 22.35
CA VAL A 68 80.78 25.00 23.51
C VAL A 68 81.69 25.89 24.32
N ARG A 69 82.58 26.71 23.71
CA ARG A 69 83.39 27.66 24.48
C ARG A 69 82.57 28.78 25.11
N THR A 70 81.51 29.28 24.50
CA THR A 70 80.65 30.29 25.14
C THR A 70 79.77 29.67 26.20
N ARG A 71 79.30 28.41 26.05
CA ARG A 71 78.65 27.71 27.16
C ARG A 71 79.62 27.41 28.28
N THR A 72 80.86 26.98 28.00
CA THR A 72 81.86 26.74 29.05
C THR A 72 82.39 28.05 29.62
N ALA A 73 82.56 29.11 28.84
CA ALA A 73 83.02 30.41 29.31
C ALA A 73 81.93 31.11 30.10
N ALA A 74 80.67 31.14 29.63
CA ALA A 74 79.55 31.68 30.40
C ALA A 74 79.25 30.83 31.65
N ALA A 75 79.43 29.50 31.58
CA ALA A 75 79.32 28.64 32.76
C ALA A 75 80.49 28.84 33.72
N ASN A 76 81.71 29.01 33.22
CA ASN A 76 82.89 29.31 34.03
C ASN A 76 82.83 30.71 34.61
N GLU A 77 82.33 31.72 33.89
CA GLU A 77 82.08 33.08 34.37
C GLU A 77 80.96 33.08 35.42
N ARG A 78 79.86 32.32 35.22
CA ARG A 78 78.85 32.13 36.26
C ARG A 78 79.45 31.43 37.48
N LYS A 79 80.28 30.41 37.28
CA LYS A 79 80.94 29.68 38.38
C LYS A 79 81.96 30.55 39.11
N GLN A 80 82.72 31.38 38.39
CA GLN A 80 83.65 32.36 38.95
C GLN A 80 82.89 33.46 39.69
N ARG A 81 81.84 34.05 39.10
CA ARG A 81 80.97 35.02 39.79
C ARG A 81 80.32 34.40 41.02
N MET A 82 79.89 33.15 40.96
CA MET A 82 79.33 32.44 42.11
C MET A 82 80.41 32.15 43.17
N GLN A 83 81.63 31.80 42.78
CA GLN A 83 82.75 31.63 43.71
C GLN A 83 83.24 32.93 44.32
N GLU A 84 83.28 34.02 43.55
CA GLU A 84 83.58 35.37 44.03
C GLU A 84 82.48 35.85 44.97
N TYR A 85 81.21 35.61 44.62
CA TYR A 85 80.07 35.91 45.48
C TYR A 85 80.12 35.09 46.78
N ASP A 86 80.36 33.78 46.71
CA ASP A 86 80.55 32.89 47.87
C ASP A 86 81.78 33.28 48.70
N ALA A 87 82.87 33.71 48.08
CA ALA A 87 84.09 34.14 48.77
C ALA A 87 83.91 35.50 49.46
N LEU A 88 83.22 36.44 48.80
CA LEU A 88 82.82 37.72 49.38
C LEU A 88 81.84 37.50 50.53
N HIS A 89 80.88 36.58 50.37
CA HIS A 89 79.98 36.12 51.43
C HIS A 89 80.73 35.53 52.63
N ARG A 90 81.73 34.67 52.40
CA ARG A 90 82.57 34.13 53.50
C ARG A 90 83.43 35.18 54.18
N LEU A 91 83.89 36.21 53.46
CA LEU A 91 84.74 37.28 53.98
C LEU A 91 83.93 38.36 54.72
N HIS A 92 82.70 38.61 54.28
CA HIS A 92 81.75 39.52 54.89
C HIS A 92 80.70 38.67 55.60
N GLY A 93 81.10 38.10 56.73
CA GLY A 93 80.22 37.31 57.58
C GLY A 93 78.89 38.02 57.83
N ASP A 94 77.83 37.38 57.35
CA ASP A 94 76.44 37.46 57.77
C ASP A 94 75.86 38.87 58.03
N ASP A 95 75.49 39.55 56.95
CA ASP A 95 74.34 40.47 56.91
C ASP A 95 73.40 40.05 55.75
N ASP A 96 73.19 38.74 55.59
CA ASP A 96 72.25 38.20 54.62
C ASP A 96 70.84 38.59 55.03
N LYS A 97 70.31 39.60 54.33
CA LYS A 97 68.88 39.93 54.34
C LYS A 97 68.11 38.64 54.12
N THR A 98 67.37 38.24 55.13
CA THR A 98 66.54 37.05 55.15
C THR A 98 65.61 37.08 53.93
N LEU A 99 65.13 35.94 53.44
CA LEU A 99 64.17 35.92 52.32
C LEU A 99 62.97 36.85 52.60
N GLU A 100 62.56 36.90 53.86
CA GLU A 100 61.55 37.82 54.40
C GLU A 100 61.93 39.29 54.22
N ASP A 101 63.18 39.70 54.48
CA ASP A 101 63.65 41.08 54.30
C ASP A 101 63.61 41.50 52.82
N ILE A 102 63.94 40.60 51.90
CA ILE A 102 63.88 40.87 50.45
C ILE A 102 62.43 41.02 50.00
N GLU A 103 61.54 40.14 50.46
CA GLU A 103 60.11 40.23 50.18
C GLU A 103 59.51 41.52 50.77
N GLU A 104 59.89 41.88 52.00
CA GLU A 104 59.51 43.13 52.62
C GLU A 104 60.01 44.34 51.83
N GLU A 105 61.26 44.32 51.35
CA GLU A 105 61.79 45.39 50.51
C GLU A 105 61.06 45.51 49.17
N GLN A 106 60.70 44.38 48.54
CA GLN A 106 59.91 44.37 47.32
C GLN A 106 58.50 44.90 47.56
N GLN A 107 57.84 44.47 48.63
CA GLN A 107 56.54 45.00 49.03
C GLN A 107 56.63 46.49 49.35
N LYS A 108 57.63 46.93 50.11
CA LYS A 108 57.89 48.35 50.39
C LYS A 108 58.08 49.13 49.09
N ARG A 109 58.84 48.62 48.12
CA ARG A 109 59.00 49.25 46.79
C ARG A 109 57.68 49.32 46.02
N LEU A 110 56.92 48.22 45.94
CA LEU A 110 55.60 48.21 45.29
C LEU A 110 54.61 49.16 45.98
N HIS A 111 54.65 49.24 47.31
CA HIS A 111 53.83 50.18 48.08
C HIS A 111 54.26 51.63 47.82
N LEU A 112 55.56 51.91 47.75
CA LEU A 112 56.07 53.23 47.40
C LEU A 112 55.71 53.61 45.96
N GLU A 113 55.79 52.67 45.00
CA GLU A 113 55.35 52.90 43.62
C GLU A 113 53.85 53.15 43.53
N ARG A 114 53.02 52.35 44.22
CA ARG A 114 51.57 52.60 44.32
C ARG A 114 51.27 53.95 44.97
N ALA A 115 51.98 54.31 46.04
CA ALA A 115 51.81 55.60 46.70
C ALA A 115 52.22 56.77 45.78
N LYS A 116 53.32 56.62 45.03
CA LYS A 116 53.73 57.58 44.00
C LYS A 116 52.67 57.70 42.91
N ASN A 117 52.19 56.59 42.35
CA ASN A 117 51.13 56.58 41.34
C ASN A 117 49.85 57.26 41.87
N LEU A 118 49.48 57.04 43.13
CA LEU A 118 48.32 57.70 43.73
C LEU A 118 48.52 59.21 43.91
N ILE A 119 49.75 59.65 44.21
CA ILE A 119 50.10 61.09 44.23
C ILE A 119 50.04 61.64 42.81
N ASP A 120 50.61 60.93 41.84
CA ASP A 120 50.63 61.33 40.44
C ASP A 120 49.20 61.40 39.83
N GLU A 121 48.30 60.50 40.25
CA GLU A 121 46.88 60.51 39.87
C GLU A 121 46.12 61.74 40.39
N GLN A 122 46.65 62.48 41.37
CA GLN A 122 46.03 63.71 41.85
C GLN A 122 46.31 64.91 40.93
N PHE A 123 47.36 64.86 40.10
CA PHE A 123 47.64 65.89 39.11
C PHE A 123 46.44 66.07 38.16
N GLU A 124 46.10 67.32 37.85
CA GLU A 124 44.90 67.65 37.08
C GLU A 124 44.96 67.09 35.66
N GLU A 125 46.14 67.13 35.04
CA GLU A 125 46.40 66.59 33.71
C GLU A 125 46.21 65.07 33.68
N VAL A 126 46.63 64.37 34.74
CA VAL A 126 46.46 62.92 34.86
C VAL A 126 44.98 62.57 35.05
N ARG A 127 44.23 63.35 35.84
CA ARG A 127 42.76 63.18 35.97
C ARG A 127 42.04 63.42 34.65
N ALA A 128 42.42 64.47 33.90
CA ALA A 128 41.86 64.75 32.58
C ALA A 128 42.17 63.62 31.58
N MET A 129 43.40 63.12 31.58
CA MET A 129 43.80 61.97 30.75
C MET A 129 43.02 60.70 31.14
N ASN A 130 42.86 60.42 32.43
CA ASN A 130 42.08 59.28 32.91
C ASN A 130 40.60 59.37 32.50
N GLN A 131 40.01 60.57 32.50
CA GLN A 131 38.66 60.78 31.98
C GLN A 131 38.57 60.44 30.49
N ILE A 132 39.50 60.93 29.67
CA ILE A 132 39.55 60.61 28.23
C ILE A 132 39.74 59.11 28.00
N VAL A 133 40.62 58.46 28.76
CA VAL A 133 40.84 57.01 28.69
C VAL A 133 39.57 56.25 29.08
N MET A 134 38.84 56.71 30.09
CA MET A 134 37.58 56.09 30.50
C MET A 134 36.50 56.23 29.42
N GLU A 135 36.37 57.42 28.83
CA GLU A 135 35.46 57.66 27.70
C GLU A 135 35.83 56.77 26.50
N ALA A 136 37.13 56.67 26.17
CA ALA A 136 37.64 55.80 25.12
C ALA A 136 37.35 54.32 25.40
N LYS A 137 37.53 53.85 26.65
CA LYS A 137 37.17 52.47 27.06
C LYS A 137 35.67 52.23 26.90
N CYS A 138 34.83 53.15 27.35
CA CYS A 138 33.37 53.06 27.19
C CYS A 138 32.95 52.99 25.70
N VAL A 139 33.55 53.82 24.85
CA VAL A 139 33.32 53.81 23.40
C VAL A 139 33.81 52.51 22.77
N ALA A 140 34.99 52.01 23.16
CA ALA A 140 35.53 50.75 22.66
C ALA A 140 34.63 49.56 22.99
N ILE A 141 34.16 49.47 24.25
CA ILE A 141 33.22 48.43 24.68
C ILE A 141 31.90 48.55 23.91
N ARG A 142 31.35 49.75 23.76
CA ARG A 142 30.12 49.98 22.99
C ARG A 142 30.28 49.57 21.52
N ASN A 143 31.40 49.92 20.90
CA ASN A 143 31.68 49.54 19.51
C ASN A 143 31.82 48.02 19.36
N ALA A 144 32.49 47.34 20.30
CA ALA A 144 32.57 45.89 20.33
C ALA A 144 31.18 45.25 20.42
N GLN A 145 30.33 45.71 21.35
CA GLN A 145 28.95 45.24 21.50
C GLN A 145 28.08 45.49 20.25
N LEU A 146 28.24 46.66 19.60
CA LEU A 146 27.55 46.95 18.34
C LEU A 146 27.99 46.02 17.21
N MET A 147 29.28 45.70 17.13
CA MET A 147 29.82 44.75 16.15
C MET A 147 29.33 43.32 16.43
N GLU A 148 29.31 42.88 17.68
CA GLU A 148 28.73 41.59 18.07
C GLU A 148 27.24 41.51 17.71
N LYS A 149 26.47 42.57 17.99
CA LYS A 149 25.05 42.63 17.64
C LYS A 149 24.82 42.61 16.12
N LYS A 150 25.69 43.25 15.34
CA LYS A 150 25.64 43.18 13.87
C LYS A 150 25.94 41.76 13.37
N ARG A 151 27.00 41.14 13.89
CA ARG A 151 27.37 39.76 13.54
C ARG A 151 26.26 38.77 13.89
N GLY A 152 25.67 38.89 15.09
CA GLY A 152 24.53 38.07 15.49
C GLY A 152 23.33 38.20 14.54
N LYS A 153 23.00 39.42 14.11
CA LYS A 153 21.93 39.63 13.11
C LYS A 153 22.26 39.06 11.74
N GLU A 154 23.53 39.09 11.32
CA GLU A 154 23.96 38.50 10.05
C GLU A 154 23.90 36.97 10.10
N GLU A 155 24.32 36.37 11.22
CA GLU A 155 24.20 34.94 11.50
C GLU A 155 22.72 34.50 11.54
N GLU A 156 21.84 35.24 12.24
CA GLU A 156 20.39 35.00 12.26
C GLU A 156 19.79 35.02 10.85
N ARG A 157 20.12 36.04 10.05
CA ARG A 157 19.65 36.14 8.65
C ARG A 157 20.18 35.02 7.77
N ALA A 158 21.40 34.54 8.01
CA ALA A 158 21.96 33.43 7.26
C ALA A 158 21.23 32.12 7.61
N GLN A 159 20.99 31.87 8.90
CA GLN A 159 20.24 30.72 9.38
C GLN A 159 18.78 30.73 8.89
N GLU A 160 18.12 31.89 8.89
CA GLU A 160 16.76 32.04 8.37
C GLU A 160 16.70 31.69 6.88
N LYS A 161 17.69 32.12 6.08
CA LYS A 161 17.79 31.74 4.66
C LYS A 161 18.03 30.25 4.45
N GLU A 162 18.85 29.61 5.29
CA GLU A 162 19.07 28.16 5.23
C GLU A 162 17.79 27.39 5.57
N LEU A 163 17.06 27.83 6.60
CA LEU A 163 15.77 27.27 6.98
C LEU A 163 14.73 27.42 5.85
N ASP A 164 14.64 28.60 5.26
CA ASP A 164 13.75 28.86 4.11
C ASP A 164 14.11 27.95 2.92
N GLN A 165 15.39 27.75 2.63
CA GLN A 165 15.83 26.85 1.56
C GLN A 165 15.46 25.39 1.84
N MET A 166 15.63 24.93 3.09
CA MET A 166 15.20 23.59 3.49
C MET A 166 13.67 23.43 3.38
N MET A 167 12.90 24.40 3.85
CA MET A 167 11.44 24.43 3.73
C MET A 167 10.97 24.42 2.26
N LEU A 168 11.61 25.21 1.39
CA LEU A 168 11.32 25.22 -0.04
C LEU A 168 11.67 23.89 -0.71
N PHE A 169 12.75 23.24 -0.29
CA PHE A 169 13.15 21.94 -0.79
C PHE A 169 12.18 20.84 -0.36
N GLU A 170 11.77 20.83 0.90
CA GLU A 170 10.75 19.91 1.42
C GLU A 170 9.39 20.14 0.75
N SER A 171 9.01 21.40 0.54
CA SER A 171 7.79 21.75 -0.20
C SER A 171 7.84 21.24 -1.65
N LYS A 172 8.96 21.44 -2.35
CA LYS A 172 9.17 20.88 -3.70
C LYS A 172 9.11 19.36 -3.73
N LYS A 173 9.72 18.68 -2.75
CA LYS A 173 9.65 17.22 -2.61
C LYS A 173 8.22 16.75 -2.38
N ALA A 174 7.47 17.42 -1.50
CA ALA A 174 6.08 17.10 -1.25
C ALA A 174 5.25 17.26 -2.52
N GLN A 175 5.43 18.37 -3.25
CA GLN A 175 4.77 18.61 -4.52
C GLN A 175 5.09 17.51 -5.56
N GLN A 176 6.37 17.11 -5.70
CA GLN A 176 6.77 16.01 -6.58
C GLN A 176 6.07 14.69 -6.21
N LEU A 177 5.97 14.35 -4.93
CA LEU A 177 5.26 13.15 -4.48
C LEU A 177 3.75 13.20 -4.74
N TYR A 178 3.13 14.39 -4.72
CA TYR A 178 1.74 14.56 -5.13
C TYR A 178 1.58 14.42 -6.64
N GLU A 179 2.44 15.06 -7.43
CA GLU A 179 2.44 14.95 -8.89
C GLU A 179 2.67 13.52 -9.36
N GLU A 180 3.59 12.77 -8.73
CA GLU A 180 3.83 11.36 -9.03
C GLU A 180 2.61 10.49 -8.72
N ARG A 181 1.95 10.71 -7.58
CA ARG A 181 0.70 10.01 -7.23
C ARG A 181 -0.42 10.33 -8.21
N GLU A 182 -0.57 11.59 -8.62
CA GLU A 182 -1.56 11.97 -9.63
C GLU A 182 -1.26 11.34 -10.99
N ARG A 183 0.02 11.33 -11.42
CA ARG A 183 0.45 10.63 -12.64
C ARG A 183 0.11 9.15 -12.59
N GLN A 184 0.42 8.47 -11.49
CA GLN A 184 0.07 7.06 -11.29
C GLN A 184 -1.45 6.83 -11.33
N GLN A 185 -2.25 7.71 -10.73
CA GLN A 185 -3.71 7.62 -10.81
C GLN A 185 -4.23 7.82 -12.25
N ILE A 186 -3.69 8.80 -12.99
CA ILE A 186 -4.07 9.06 -14.38
C ILE A 186 -3.69 7.87 -15.27
N GLU A 187 -2.48 7.33 -15.11
CA GLU A 187 -2.05 6.14 -15.84
C GLU A 187 -2.88 4.91 -15.49
N GLY A 188 -3.20 4.71 -14.20
CA GLY A 188 -4.10 3.66 -13.73
C GLY A 188 -5.49 3.78 -14.37
N ARG A 189 -6.06 5.00 -14.41
CA ARG A 189 -7.34 5.27 -15.09
C ARG A 189 -7.27 4.99 -16.59
N LYS A 190 -6.18 5.36 -17.27
CA LYS A 190 -5.98 5.09 -18.69
C LYS A 190 -5.89 3.59 -18.97
N LYS A 191 -5.14 2.83 -18.16
CA LYS A 191 -5.05 1.36 -18.25
C LYS A 191 -6.41 0.72 -18.01
N ASN A 192 -7.12 1.12 -16.96
CA ASN A 192 -8.45 0.59 -16.65
C ASN A 192 -9.45 0.91 -17.78
N LEU A 193 -9.43 2.12 -18.33
CA LEU A 193 -10.27 2.50 -19.46
C LEU A 193 -9.94 1.67 -20.70
N ALA A 194 -8.66 1.40 -20.98
CA ALA A 194 -8.26 0.56 -22.10
C ALA A 194 -8.77 -0.89 -21.93
N VAL A 195 -8.68 -1.45 -20.72
CA VAL A 195 -9.22 -2.78 -20.41
C VAL A 195 -10.74 -2.82 -20.59
N ILE A 196 -11.46 -1.81 -20.10
CA ILE A 196 -12.93 -1.72 -20.24
C ILE A 196 -13.31 -1.60 -21.72
N LYS A 197 -12.60 -0.78 -22.51
CA LYS A 197 -12.83 -0.68 -23.95
C LYS A 197 -12.61 -2.02 -24.65
N ALA A 198 -11.52 -2.72 -24.36
CA ALA A 198 -11.25 -4.04 -24.93
C ALA A 198 -12.34 -5.05 -24.56
N GLN A 199 -12.84 -5.04 -23.32
CA GLN A 199 -13.95 -5.89 -22.88
C GLN A 199 -15.28 -5.53 -23.57
N LEU A 200 -15.55 -4.25 -23.82
CA LEU A 200 -16.73 -3.84 -24.59
C LEU A 200 -16.63 -4.32 -26.04
N GLU A 201 -15.47 -4.13 -26.68
CA GLU A 201 -15.21 -4.60 -28.04
C GLU A 201 -15.36 -6.13 -28.14
N GLU A 202 -14.83 -6.89 -27.19
CA GLU A 202 -15.00 -8.35 -27.11
C GLU A 202 -16.47 -8.75 -26.98
N ARG A 203 -17.23 -8.06 -26.11
CA ARG A 203 -18.68 -8.30 -25.95
C ARG A 203 -19.48 -7.94 -27.18
N GLU A 204 -19.08 -6.91 -27.92
CA GLU A 204 -19.71 -6.53 -29.19
C GLU A 204 -19.44 -7.59 -30.26
N VAL A 205 -18.20 -8.07 -30.39
CA VAL A 205 -17.84 -9.18 -31.28
C VAL A 205 -18.63 -10.44 -30.94
N ASP A 206 -18.74 -10.80 -29.65
CA ASP A 206 -19.53 -11.96 -29.22
C ASP A 206 -21.03 -11.79 -29.48
N ARG A 207 -21.56 -10.57 -29.37
CA ARG A 207 -22.95 -10.26 -29.73
C ARG A 207 -23.17 -10.45 -31.23
N ILE A 208 -22.25 -9.96 -32.07
CA ILE A 208 -22.30 -10.14 -33.52
C ILE A 208 -22.23 -11.62 -33.87
N ARG A 209 -21.29 -12.38 -33.30
CA ARG A 209 -21.17 -13.84 -33.52
C ARG A 209 -22.45 -14.60 -33.16
N LYS A 210 -23.11 -14.24 -32.05
CA LYS A 210 -24.39 -14.87 -31.65
C LYS A 210 -25.51 -14.52 -32.62
N LEU A 211 -25.56 -13.29 -33.12
CA LEU A 211 -26.53 -12.88 -34.13
C LEU A 211 -26.28 -13.59 -35.47
N GLU A 212 -25.03 -13.71 -35.90
CA GLU A 212 -24.64 -14.46 -37.10
C GLU A 212 -25.00 -15.95 -36.97
N ALA A 213 -24.71 -16.58 -35.84
CA ALA A 213 -25.08 -17.97 -35.58
C ALA A 213 -26.61 -18.15 -35.64
N HIS A 214 -27.38 -17.26 -35.02
CA HIS A 214 -28.83 -17.31 -35.06
C HIS A 214 -29.38 -17.07 -36.47
N GLN A 215 -28.79 -16.17 -37.26
CA GLN A 215 -29.15 -15.96 -38.66
C GLN A 215 -28.84 -17.21 -39.50
N GLN A 216 -27.69 -17.84 -39.31
CA GLN A 216 -27.33 -19.09 -39.99
C GLN A 216 -28.30 -20.24 -39.64
N GLU A 217 -28.72 -20.36 -38.37
CA GLU A 217 -29.74 -21.32 -37.94
C GLU A 217 -31.10 -21.03 -38.59
N GLN A 218 -31.51 -19.76 -38.64
CA GLN A 218 -32.73 -19.34 -39.31
C GLN A 218 -32.69 -19.64 -40.81
N GLU A 219 -31.59 -19.33 -41.49
CA GLU A 219 -31.41 -19.65 -42.92
C GLU A 219 -31.38 -21.16 -43.18
N ALA A 220 -30.74 -21.94 -42.30
CA ALA A 220 -30.75 -23.39 -42.41
C ALA A 220 -32.17 -23.95 -42.24
N MET A 221 -32.93 -23.41 -41.28
CA MET A 221 -34.32 -23.79 -41.04
C MET A 221 -35.22 -23.39 -42.21
N THR A 222 -35.11 -22.18 -42.75
CA THR A 222 -35.90 -21.75 -43.92
C THR A 222 -35.59 -22.60 -45.15
N ARG A 223 -34.31 -22.86 -45.45
CA ARG A 223 -33.90 -23.78 -46.53
C ARG A 223 -34.43 -25.20 -46.34
N HIS A 224 -34.57 -25.66 -45.09
CA HIS A 224 -35.16 -26.97 -44.81
C HIS A 224 -36.68 -26.96 -45.04
N ILE A 225 -37.38 -25.92 -44.58
CA ILE A 225 -38.81 -25.72 -44.81
C ILE A 225 -39.13 -25.61 -46.31
N GLU A 226 -38.31 -24.89 -47.07
CA GLU A 226 -38.47 -24.77 -48.53
C GLU A 226 -38.33 -26.12 -49.23
N ARG A 227 -37.29 -26.91 -48.88
CA ARG A 227 -37.13 -28.27 -49.40
C ARG A 227 -38.33 -29.17 -49.08
N LEU A 228 -38.84 -29.12 -47.84
CA LEU A 228 -40.05 -29.87 -47.47
C LEU A 228 -41.28 -29.42 -48.28
N ARG A 229 -41.43 -28.12 -48.52
CA ARG A 229 -42.53 -27.59 -49.36
C ARG A 229 -42.42 -28.04 -50.81
N GLU A 230 -41.20 -28.07 -51.37
CA GLU A 230 -40.94 -28.57 -52.72
C GLU A 230 -41.25 -30.07 -52.82
N GLU A 231 -40.82 -30.87 -51.83
CA GLU A 231 -41.13 -32.29 -51.75
C GLU A 231 -42.64 -32.55 -51.63
N GLU A 232 -43.34 -31.81 -50.75
CA GLU A 232 -44.79 -31.89 -50.62
C GLU A 232 -45.51 -31.48 -51.91
N ALA A 233 -45.05 -30.45 -52.61
CA ALA A 233 -45.61 -30.01 -53.88
C ALA A 233 -45.39 -31.07 -54.97
N ALA A 234 -44.20 -31.67 -55.05
CA ALA A 234 -43.88 -32.76 -55.96
C ALA A 234 -44.72 -34.02 -55.66
N GLU A 235 -44.90 -34.37 -54.38
CA GLU A 235 -45.80 -35.47 -54.00
C GLU A 235 -47.25 -35.19 -54.37
N LYS A 236 -47.75 -33.98 -54.12
CA LYS A 236 -49.11 -33.59 -54.51
C LYS A 236 -49.30 -33.70 -56.02
N LEU A 237 -48.33 -33.24 -56.82
CA LEU A 237 -48.37 -33.36 -58.27
C LEU A 237 -48.37 -34.83 -58.71
N ARG A 238 -47.48 -35.66 -58.15
CA ARG A 238 -47.46 -37.11 -58.42
C ARG A 238 -48.78 -37.80 -58.08
N ARG A 239 -49.40 -37.43 -56.95
CA ARG A 239 -50.72 -37.97 -56.56
C ARG A 239 -51.82 -37.52 -57.52
N GLN A 240 -51.80 -36.28 -57.99
CA GLN A 240 -52.75 -35.79 -58.99
C GLN A 240 -52.57 -36.49 -60.34
N GLU A 241 -51.33 -36.66 -60.80
CA GLU A 241 -51.01 -37.40 -62.03
C GLU A 241 -51.43 -38.87 -61.93
N ALA A 242 -51.16 -39.53 -60.81
CA ALA A 242 -51.61 -40.90 -60.56
C ALA A 242 -53.14 -41.01 -60.54
N ALA A 243 -53.83 -40.08 -59.87
CA ALA A 243 -55.28 -40.03 -59.85
C ALA A 243 -55.88 -39.79 -61.25
N ARG A 244 -55.25 -38.92 -62.04
CA ARG A 244 -55.65 -38.65 -63.43
C ARG A 244 -55.48 -39.88 -64.32
N ARG A 245 -54.34 -40.57 -64.23
CA ARG A 245 -54.10 -41.82 -64.96
C ARG A 245 -55.15 -42.88 -64.60
N LEU A 246 -55.44 -43.05 -63.31
CA LEU A 246 -56.49 -43.98 -62.86
C LEU A 246 -57.87 -43.61 -63.40
N MET A 247 -58.21 -42.32 -63.50
CA MET A 247 -59.47 -41.89 -64.12
C MET A 247 -59.49 -42.15 -65.63
N GLU A 248 -58.38 -41.90 -66.33
CA GLU A 248 -58.26 -42.17 -67.77
C GLU A 248 -58.39 -43.67 -68.06
N ASP A 249 -57.72 -44.52 -67.28
CA ASP A 249 -57.82 -45.98 -67.37
C ASP A 249 -59.25 -46.47 -67.06
N ALA A 250 -59.90 -45.91 -66.04
CA ALA A 250 -61.29 -46.23 -65.71
C ALA A 250 -62.27 -45.79 -66.82
N ALA A 251 -62.02 -44.64 -67.44
CA ALA A 251 -62.83 -44.15 -68.56
C ALA A 251 -62.66 -45.03 -69.81
N LEU A 252 -61.44 -45.46 -70.12
CA LEU A 252 -61.14 -46.40 -71.20
C LEU A 252 -61.81 -47.75 -70.96
N ALA A 253 -61.66 -48.33 -69.77
CA ALA A 253 -62.31 -49.59 -69.41
C ALA A 253 -63.83 -49.49 -69.49
N ASN A 254 -64.43 -48.39 -69.02
CA ASN A 254 -65.87 -48.16 -69.15
C ASN A 254 -66.30 -48.03 -70.62
N ALA A 255 -65.55 -47.33 -71.46
CA ALA A 255 -65.85 -47.20 -72.88
C ALA A 255 -65.76 -48.55 -73.61
N GLU A 256 -64.77 -49.38 -73.28
CA GLU A 256 -64.65 -50.75 -73.79
C GLU A 256 -65.82 -51.63 -73.34
N GLN A 257 -66.22 -51.56 -72.07
CA GLN A 257 -67.39 -52.30 -71.59
C GLN A 257 -68.68 -51.88 -72.28
N ILE A 258 -68.88 -50.58 -72.57
CA ILE A 258 -70.03 -50.09 -73.32
C ILE A 258 -70.02 -50.63 -74.75
N LYS A 259 -68.85 -50.64 -75.42
CA LYS A 259 -68.71 -51.21 -76.77
C LYS A 259 -69.00 -52.71 -76.80
N LEU A 260 -68.50 -53.45 -75.81
CA LEU A 260 -68.76 -54.89 -75.68
C LEU A 260 -70.26 -55.16 -75.45
N LYS A 261 -70.91 -54.41 -74.55
CA LYS A 261 -72.36 -54.53 -74.33
C LYS A 261 -73.17 -54.21 -75.59
N LYS A 262 -72.82 -53.16 -76.33
CA LYS A 262 -73.50 -52.84 -77.60
C LYS A 262 -73.33 -53.95 -78.63
N ARG A 263 -72.12 -54.51 -78.77
CA ARG A 263 -71.85 -55.63 -79.67
C ARG A 263 -72.62 -56.89 -79.29
N GLN A 264 -72.76 -57.17 -77.98
CA GLN A 264 -73.60 -58.25 -77.47
C GLN A 264 -75.07 -58.03 -77.82
N GLN A 265 -75.60 -56.82 -77.62
CA GLN A 265 -76.98 -56.48 -77.98
C GLN A 265 -77.25 -56.61 -79.48
N GLU A 266 -76.30 -56.24 -80.34
CA GLU A 266 -76.42 -56.40 -81.79
C GLU A 266 -76.48 -57.88 -82.20
N LEU A 267 -75.64 -58.73 -81.58
CA LEU A 267 -75.66 -60.18 -81.81
C LEU A 267 -76.97 -60.81 -81.32
N GLU A 268 -77.46 -60.42 -80.14
CA GLU A 268 -78.76 -60.87 -79.61
C GLU A 268 -79.91 -60.48 -80.56
N LEU A 269 -79.91 -59.26 -81.10
CA LEU A 269 -80.91 -58.81 -82.08
C LEU A 269 -80.84 -59.59 -83.41
N GLU A 270 -79.65 -60.00 -83.86
CA GLU A 270 -79.49 -60.85 -85.05
C GLU A 270 -79.96 -62.28 -84.80
N GLU A 271 -79.66 -62.84 -83.63
CA GLU A 271 -80.13 -64.15 -83.21
C GLU A 271 -81.66 -64.15 -83.06
N ASP A 272 -82.24 -63.13 -82.44
CA ASP A 272 -83.70 -62.97 -82.33
C ASP A 272 -84.37 -62.89 -83.70
N LYS A 273 -83.77 -62.21 -84.68
CA LYS A 273 -84.28 -62.18 -86.06
C LYS A 273 -84.23 -63.56 -86.72
N ARG A 274 -83.15 -64.32 -86.53
CA ARG A 274 -83.02 -65.69 -87.06
C ARG A 274 -83.99 -66.64 -86.39
N VAL A 275 -84.15 -66.54 -85.08
CA VAL A 275 -85.12 -67.29 -84.29
C VAL A 275 -86.54 -66.96 -84.73
N ALA A 276 -86.87 -65.67 -84.94
CA ALA A 276 -88.18 -65.25 -85.41
C ALA A 276 -88.50 -65.78 -86.83
N GLN A 277 -87.53 -65.82 -87.74
CA GLN A 277 -87.71 -66.42 -89.07
C GLN A 277 -87.94 -67.93 -88.97
N TYR A 278 -87.16 -68.62 -88.14
CA TYR A 278 -87.31 -70.06 -87.91
C TYR A 278 -88.66 -70.39 -87.25
N ILE A 279 -89.11 -69.56 -86.31
CA ILE A 279 -90.44 -69.67 -85.67
C ILE A 279 -91.53 -69.48 -86.72
N LYS A 280 -91.47 -68.47 -87.59
CA LYS A 280 -92.48 -68.27 -88.64
C LYS A 280 -92.60 -69.48 -89.58
N GLU A 281 -91.46 -70.04 -90.02
CA GLU A 281 -91.46 -71.24 -90.85
C GLU A 281 -92.00 -72.47 -90.10
N LYS A 282 -91.73 -72.57 -88.80
CA LYS A 282 -92.25 -73.64 -87.94
C LYS A 282 -93.75 -73.48 -87.69
N GLU A 283 -94.22 -72.27 -87.44
CA GLU A 283 -95.62 -71.92 -87.24
C GLU A 283 -96.45 -72.17 -88.49
N GLU A 284 -95.91 -71.95 -89.70
CA GLU A 284 -96.61 -72.32 -90.94
C GLU A 284 -96.76 -73.84 -91.10
N ARG A 285 -95.76 -74.63 -90.66
CA ARG A 285 -95.85 -76.09 -90.63
C ARG A 285 -96.82 -76.57 -89.55
N GLU A 286 -96.78 -75.94 -88.38
CA GLU A 286 -97.65 -76.28 -87.24
C GLU A 286 -99.08 -75.82 -87.45
N ARG A 287 -99.36 -74.71 -88.14
CA ARG A 287 -100.73 -74.30 -88.51
C ARG A 287 -101.44 -75.39 -89.30
N ARG A 288 -100.74 -76.01 -90.26
CA ARG A 288 -101.27 -77.14 -91.03
C ARG A 288 -101.54 -78.38 -90.18
N PHE A 289 -100.82 -78.55 -89.07
CA PHE A 289 -101.00 -79.67 -88.13
C PHE A 289 -102.02 -79.36 -87.00
N ALA A 290 -102.15 -78.08 -86.64
CA ALA A 290 -103.01 -77.59 -85.58
C ALA A 290 -104.47 -77.52 -86.01
N GLU A 291 -104.76 -77.27 -87.30
CA GLU A 291 -106.14 -77.39 -87.83
C GLU A 291 -106.70 -78.81 -87.64
N GLU A 292 -105.85 -79.85 -87.61
CA GLU A 292 -106.28 -81.22 -87.31
C GLU A 292 -106.42 -81.51 -85.80
N GLN A 293 -105.64 -80.84 -84.94
CA GLN A 293 -105.60 -81.12 -83.49
C GLN A 293 -106.45 -80.17 -82.63
N GLN A 294 -106.83 -78.99 -83.12
CA GLN A 294 -107.66 -78.03 -82.37
C GLN A 294 -109.06 -78.57 -82.04
N ARG A 295 -109.55 -79.58 -82.77
CA ARG A 295 -110.80 -80.27 -82.39
C ARG A 295 -110.73 -81.04 -81.07
N ILE A 296 -109.54 -81.26 -80.49
CA ILE A 296 -109.38 -82.13 -79.31
C ILE A 296 -108.91 -81.36 -78.05
N ARG A 297 -108.33 -80.15 -78.19
CA ARG A 297 -107.66 -79.47 -77.05
C ARG A 297 -108.51 -78.43 -76.31
N GLU A 298 -109.61 -77.97 -76.91
CA GLU A 298 -110.44 -76.91 -76.30
C GLU A 298 -111.16 -77.33 -75.01
N GLU A 299 -111.17 -78.61 -74.64
CA GLU A 299 -111.76 -79.05 -73.37
C GLU A 299 -110.81 -79.07 -72.15
N LYS A 300 -109.49 -78.90 -72.26
CA LYS A 300 -108.59 -79.23 -71.12
C LYS A 300 -107.67 -78.15 -70.54
N GLU A 301 -107.58 -76.93 -71.08
CA GLU A 301 -106.55 -75.97 -70.63
C GLU A 301 -107.05 -74.73 -69.84
N ARG A 302 -108.28 -74.74 -69.31
CA ARG A 302 -108.70 -73.74 -68.31
C ARG A 302 -108.19 -73.99 -66.88
N GLU A 303 -107.46 -75.08 -66.62
CA GLU A 303 -107.00 -75.42 -65.26
C GLU A 303 -105.50 -75.12 -64.97
N VAL A 304 -104.70 -74.60 -65.91
CA VAL A 304 -103.24 -74.41 -65.69
C VAL A 304 -102.84 -72.95 -65.42
N ALA A 305 -103.64 -72.23 -64.63
CA ALA A 305 -103.30 -70.89 -64.12
C ALA A 305 -102.69 -70.90 -62.69
N ARG A 306 -102.52 -72.07 -62.06
CA ARG A 306 -102.05 -72.17 -60.66
C ARG A 306 -100.53 -72.22 -60.44
N LEU A 307 -99.69 -72.28 -61.46
CA LEU A 307 -98.23 -72.45 -61.30
C LEU A 307 -97.38 -71.16 -61.40
N ARG A 308 -97.96 -69.99 -61.08
CA ARG A 308 -97.19 -68.73 -60.89
C ARG A 308 -96.65 -68.50 -59.46
N ALA A 309 -96.94 -69.39 -58.51
CA ALA A 309 -96.62 -69.16 -57.09
C ALA A 309 -95.19 -69.57 -56.64
N GLN A 310 -94.36 -70.19 -57.48
CA GLN A 310 -93.05 -70.71 -57.03
C GLN A 310 -91.83 -69.85 -57.39
N GLN A 311 -91.99 -68.63 -57.89
CA GLN A 311 -90.85 -67.75 -58.23
C GLN A 311 -90.50 -66.67 -57.18
N GLN A 312 -91.29 -66.50 -56.12
CA GLN A 312 -91.00 -65.47 -55.09
C GLN A 312 -89.99 -65.87 -54.02
N ARG A 313 -89.64 -67.16 -53.85
CA ARG A 313 -88.75 -67.59 -52.74
C ARG A 313 -87.25 -67.40 -52.95
N VAL A 314 -86.79 -66.97 -54.12
CA VAL A 314 -85.35 -66.85 -54.42
C VAL A 314 -84.81 -65.45 -54.08
N GLN A 315 -85.62 -64.40 -54.16
CA GLN A 315 -85.16 -63.03 -53.91
C GLN A 315 -84.97 -62.71 -52.42
N ASP A 316 -85.78 -63.28 -51.53
CA ASP A 316 -85.72 -62.93 -50.11
C ASP A 316 -84.48 -63.49 -49.38
N LYS A 317 -83.91 -64.62 -49.84
CA LYS A 317 -82.77 -65.26 -49.15
C LYS A 317 -81.43 -64.53 -49.30
N GLN A 318 -81.24 -63.74 -50.35
CA GLN A 318 -79.98 -63.00 -50.55
C GLN A 318 -79.94 -61.69 -49.75
N ALA A 319 -81.08 -61.02 -49.58
CA ALA A 319 -81.16 -59.77 -48.81
C ALA A 319 -80.80 -59.96 -47.33
N GLU A 320 -81.22 -61.08 -46.72
CA GLU A 320 -80.92 -61.35 -45.29
C GLU A 320 -79.42 -61.56 -45.01
N LEU A 321 -78.67 -62.15 -45.95
CA LEU A 321 -77.24 -62.43 -45.76
C LEU A 321 -76.38 -61.16 -45.84
N ASP A 322 -76.80 -60.17 -46.62
CA ASP A 322 -76.06 -58.93 -46.77
C ASP A 322 -76.29 -57.97 -45.59
N GLU A 323 -77.49 -57.95 -45.01
CA GLU A 323 -77.75 -57.20 -43.76
C GLU A 323 -76.89 -57.69 -42.60
N VAL A 324 -76.69 -59.00 -42.45
CA VAL A 324 -75.87 -59.56 -41.36
C VAL A 324 -74.39 -59.20 -41.54
N ARG A 325 -73.89 -59.17 -42.78
CA ARG A 325 -72.50 -58.76 -43.07
C ARG A 325 -72.28 -57.28 -42.79
N ALA A 326 -73.22 -56.42 -43.19
CA ALA A 326 -73.13 -54.98 -42.94
C ALA A 326 -73.08 -54.66 -41.43
N LYS A 327 -73.91 -55.33 -40.61
CA LYS A 327 -73.94 -55.15 -39.15
C LYS A 327 -72.60 -55.50 -38.48
N ARG A 328 -71.92 -56.58 -38.91
CA ARG A 328 -70.61 -56.96 -38.35
C ARG A 328 -69.50 -55.96 -38.69
N ILE A 329 -69.49 -55.43 -39.92
CA ILE A 329 -68.49 -54.44 -40.35
C ILE A 329 -68.67 -53.15 -39.55
N GLN A 330 -69.91 -52.69 -39.39
CA GLN A 330 -70.22 -51.49 -38.60
C GLN A 330 -69.83 -51.68 -37.12
N GLU A 331 -70.10 -52.83 -36.53
CA GLU A 331 -69.75 -53.10 -35.15
C GLU A 331 -68.23 -53.22 -34.93
N ALA A 332 -67.50 -53.86 -35.86
CA ALA A 332 -66.05 -53.94 -35.82
C ALA A 332 -65.40 -52.54 -35.94
N HIS A 333 -65.88 -51.72 -36.89
CA HIS A 333 -65.42 -50.34 -37.05
C HIS A 333 -65.70 -49.49 -35.80
N ALA A 334 -66.89 -49.63 -35.20
CA ALA A 334 -67.23 -48.95 -33.96
C ALA A 334 -66.32 -49.36 -32.78
N ARG A 335 -65.94 -50.64 -32.69
CA ARG A 335 -65.01 -51.13 -31.65
C ARG A 335 -63.59 -50.60 -31.86
N GLU A 336 -63.08 -50.58 -33.09
CA GLU A 336 -61.77 -50.01 -33.39
C GLU A 336 -61.72 -48.51 -33.09
N MET A 337 -62.74 -47.75 -33.51
CA MET A 337 -62.80 -46.31 -33.25
C MET A 337 -62.80 -46.01 -31.76
N ARG A 338 -63.55 -46.78 -30.94
CA ARG A 338 -63.53 -46.66 -29.48
C ARG A 338 -62.18 -47.00 -28.86
N ARG A 339 -61.44 -47.96 -29.42
CA ARG A 339 -60.08 -48.29 -28.97
C ARG A 339 -59.11 -47.16 -29.28
N LYS A 340 -59.08 -46.69 -30.54
CA LYS A 340 -58.22 -45.58 -30.97
C LYS A 340 -58.51 -44.29 -30.20
N GLU A 341 -59.78 -44.01 -29.89
CA GLU A 341 -60.16 -42.83 -29.10
C GLU A 341 -59.70 -42.94 -27.64
N LYS A 342 -59.79 -44.14 -27.04
CA LYS A 342 -59.25 -44.39 -25.69
C LYS A 342 -57.73 -44.25 -25.65
N GLU A 343 -57.02 -44.85 -26.60
CA GLU A 343 -55.57 -44.77 -26.70
C GLU A 343 -55.09 -43.32 -26.88
N ARG A 344 -55.77 -42.53 -27.73
CA ARG A 344 -55.48 -41.09 -27.88
C ARG A 344 -55.69 -40.32 -26.58
N LYS A 345 -56.81 -40.55 -25.89
CA LYS A 345 -57.09 -39.90 -24.60
C LYS A 345 -56.10 -40.30 -23.51
N GLU A 346 -55.66 -41.55 -23.49
CA GLU A 346 -54.63 -42.04 -22.57
C GLU A 346 -53.26 -41.44 -22.87
N HIS A 347 -52.88 -41.35 -24.15
CA HIS A 347 -51.65 -40.70 -24.57
C HIS A 347 -51.64 -39.20 -24.23
N GLU A 348 -52.72 -38.47 -24.51
CA GLU A 348 -52.85 -37.06 -24.16
C GLU A 348 -52.73 -36.84 -22.63
N ARG A 349 -53.36 -37.72 -21.84
CA ARG A 349 -53.22 -37.70 -20.37
C ARG A 349 -51.78 -37.96 -19.92
N ALA A 350 -51.08 -38.92 -20.52
CA ALA A 350 -49.68 -39.19 -20.20
C ALA A 350 -48.77 -37.98 -20.50
N VAL A 351 -48.93 -37.36 -21.68
CA VAL A 351 -48.14 -36.16 -22.05
C VAL A 351 -48.42 -35.00 -21.10
N LEU A 352 -49.68 -34.78 -20.72
CA LEU A 352 -50.04 -33.72 -19.78
C LEU A 352 -49.47 -33.98 -18.38
N GLN A 353 -49.43 -35.24 -17.92
CA GLN A 353 -48.82 -35.62 -16.65
C GLN A 353 -47.30 -35.42 -16.66
N ASP A 354 -46.63 -35.80 -17.74
CA ASP A 354 -45.18 -35.59 -17.88
C ASP A 354 -44.84 -34.10 -17.95
N LEU A 355 -45.63 -33.31 -18.68
CA LEU A 355 -45.44 -31.86 -18.73
C LEU A 355 -45.65 -31.20 -17.36
N ALA A 356 -46.63 -31.67 -16.58
CA ALA A 356 -46.86 -31.21 -15.22
C ALA A 356 -45.67 -31.55 -14.30
N ARG A 357 -45.14 -32.78 -14.37
CA ARG A 357 -43.96 -33.21 -13.61
C ARG A 357 -42.72 -32.38 -13.94
N VAL A 358 -42.44 -32.14 -15.23
CA VAL A 358 -41.30 -31.31 -15.64
C VAL A 358 -41.45 -29.87 -15.16
N ARG A 359 -42.67 -29.31 -15.19
CA ARG A 359 -42.93 -27.97 -14.65
C ARG A 359 -42.73 -27.90 -13.13
N GLU A 360 -43.16 -28.91 -12.39
CA GLU A 360 -42.91 -28.99 -10.95
C GLU A 360 -41.40 -29.04 -10.66
N GLN A 361 -40.65 -29.89 -11.37
CA GLN A 361 -39.19 -29.98 -11.24
C GLN A 361 -38.50 -28.65 -11.56
N GLN A 362 -38.86 -27.99 -12.67
CA GLN A 362 -38.31 -26.67 -13.01
C GLN A 362 -38.63 -25.59 -11.97
N MET A 363 -39.81 -25.66 -11.36
CA MET A 363 -40.20 -24.74 -10.28
C MET A 363 -39.40 -25.01 -9.00
N GLU A 364 -39.14 -26.27 -8.67
CA GLU A 364 -38.29 -26.67 -7.54
C GLU A 364 -36.83 -26.28 -7.75
N GLU A 365 -36.26 -26.52 -8.94
CA GLU A 365 -34.90 -26.09 -9.28
C GLU A 365 -34.75 -24.57 -9.19
N ARG A 366 -35.71 -23.81 -9.72
CA ARG A 366 -35.72 -22.35 -9.60
C ARG A 366 -35.81 -21.87 -8.14
N LYS A 367 -36.54 -22.59 -7.28
CA LYS A 367 -36.60 -22.29 -5.85
C LYS A 367 -35.25 -22.57 -5.17
N ARG A 368 -34.62 -23.71 -5.47
CA ARG A 368 -33.29 -24.06 -4.94
C ARG A 368 -32.23 -23.03 -5.33
N ILE A 369 -32.16 -22.65 -6.60
CA ILE A 369 -31.21 -21.62 -7.08
C ILE A 369 -31.45 -20.28 -6.36
N LYS A 370 -32.72 -19.88 -6.17
CA LYS A 370 -33.03 -18.65 -5.41
C LYS A 370 -32.70 -18.76 -3.92
N GLU A 371 -32.81 -19.94 -3.34
CA GLU A 371 -32.41 -20.19 -1.95
C GLU A 371 -30.89 -20.14 -1.78
N GLU A 372 -30.14 -20.75 -2.70
CA GLU A 372 -28.67 -20.68 -2.75
C GLU A 372 -28.18 -19.25 -2.94
N GLN A 373 -28.79 -18.48 -3.87
CA GLN A 373 -28.47 -17.07 -4.06
C GLN A 373 -28.73 -16.25 -2.79
N ARG A 374 -29.86 -16.48 -2.12
CA ARG A 374 -30.18 -15.81 -0.86
C ARG A 374 -29.20 -16.17 0.25
N GLN A 375 -28.76 -17.43 0.32
CA GLN A 375 -27.75 -17.87 1.28
C GLN A 375 -26.40 -17.21 1.01
N GLN A 376 -25.97 -17.15 -0.25
CA GLN A 376 -24.76 -16.42 -0.65
C GLN A 376 -24.86 -14.93 -0.29
N GLU A 377 -25.99 -14.28 -0.57
CA GLU A 377 -26.22 -12.88 -0.18
C GLU A 377 -26.15 -12.70 1.35
N ILE A 378 -26.71 -13.62 2.14
CA ILE A 378 -26.64 -13.57 3.60
C ILE A 378 -25.18 -13.74 4.07
N GLU A 379 -24.45 -14.71 3.54
CA GLU A 379 -23.03 -14.95 3.89
C GLU A 379 -22.14 -13.76 3.52
N GLU A 380 -22.36 -13.15 2.35
CA GLU A 380 -21.64 -11.94 1.92
C GLU A 380 -21.95 -10.76 2.84
N LEU A 381 -23.22 -10.56 3.21
CA LEU A 381 -23.63 -9.51 4.14
C LEU A 381 -23.04 -9.74 5.54
N GLU A 382 -23.07 -10.97 6.04
CA GLU A 382 -22.46 -11.34 7.32
C GLU A 382 -20.95 -11.11 7.31
N HIS A 383 -20.27 -11.44 6.21
CA HIS A 383 -18.86 -11.18 6.05
C HIS A 383 -18.55 -9.68 6.06
N ILE A 384 -19.32 -8.86 5.31
CA ILE A 384 -19.18 -7.40 5.30
C ILE A 384 -19.39 -6.83 6.70
N VAL A 385 -20.42 -7.28 7.42
CA VAL A 385 -20.70 -6.83 8.80
C VAL A 385 -19.56 -7.22 9.74
N ALA A 386 -18.99 -8.42 9.60
CA ALA A 386 -17.85 -8.85 10.40
C ALA A 386 -16.61 -7.99 10.16
N VAL A 387 -16.29 -7.68 8.89
CA VAL A 387 -15.17 -6.78 8.54
C VAL A 387 -15.41 -5.36 9.07
N GLN A 388 -16.63 -4.83 8.95
CA GLN A 388 -16.97 -3.50 9.48
C GLN A 388 -16.86 -3.44 11.00
N LYS A 389 -17.31 -4.50 11.72
CA LYS A 389 -17.14 -4.59 13.18
C LYS A 389 -15.67 -4.60 13.57
N LEU A 390 -14.85 -5.42 12.92
CA LEU A 390 -13.41 -5.47 13.17
C LEU A 390 -12.73 -4.13 12.90
N ALA A 391 -13.10 -3.45 11.81
CA ALA A 391 -12.56 -2.14 11.47
C ALA A 391 -12.94 -1.07 12.53
N LEU A 392 -14.19 -1.08 13.01
CA LEU A 392 -14.65 -0.20 14.08
C LEU A 392 -13.94 -0.48 15.42
N GLU A 393 -13.71 -1.74 15.76
CA GLU A 393 -12.96 -2.13 16.96
C GLU A 393 -11.50 -1.66 16.88
N GLN A 394 -10.83 -1.88 15.75
CA GLN A 394 -9.46 -1.40 15.53
C GLN A 394 -9.38 0.14 15.57
N GLU A 395 -10.36 0.85 15.02
CA GLU A 395 -10.41 2.31 15.09
C GLU A 395 -10.61 2.80 16.53
N ARG A 396 -11.48 2.13 17.31
CA ARG A 396 -11.67 2.41 18.74
C ARG A 396 -10.41 2.17 19.54
N GLU A 397 -9.69 1.06 19.31
CA GLU A 397 -8.42 0.80 19.97
C GLU A 397 -7.36 1.85 19.62
N ARG A 398 -7.25 2.24 18.34
CA ARG A 398 -6.31 3.30 17.92
C ARG A 398 -6.63 4.62 18.59
N LYS A 399 -7.91 5.00 18.65
CA LYS A 399 -8.37 6.22 19.35
C LYS A 399 -8.09 6.14 20.85
N ALA A 400 -8.30 4.99 21.48
CA ALA A 400 -8.00 4.79 22.90
C ALA A 400 -6.49 4.89 23.19
N ARG A 401 -5.65 4.25 22.38
CA ARG A 401 -4.19 4.34 22.49
C ARG A 401 -3.69 5.76 22.28
N ALA A 402 -4.23 6.49 21.30
CA ALA A 402 -3.88 7.89 21.07
C ALA A 402 -4.27 8.78 22.27
N ARG A 403 -5.44 8.55 22.88
CA ARG A 403 -5.86 9.25 24.11
C ARG A 403 -4.92 8.95 25.28
N GLN A 404 -4.60 7.68 25.51
CA GLN A 404 -3.65 7.28 26.56
C GLN A 404 -2.28 7.94 26.35
N GLN A 405 -1.74 7.93 25.13
CA GLN A 405 -0.48 8.60 24.82
C GLN A 405 -0.55 10.11 25.04
N HIS A 406 -1.67 10.76 24.69
CA HIS A 406 -1.88 12.17 24.97
C HIS A 406 -1.94 12.46 26.48
N GLU A 407 -2.62 11.62 27.25
CA GLU A 407 -2.70 11.72 28.71
C GLU A 407 -1.32 11.52 29.36
N GLU A 408 -0.59 10.48 28.97
CA GLU A 408 0.78 10.22 29.44
C GLU A 408 1.73 11.37 29.11
N ASN A 409 1.67 11.89 27.88
CA ASN A 409 2.47 13.04 27.48
C ASN A 409 2.09 14.30 28.26
N SER A 410 0.79 14.54 28.50
CA SER A 410 0.32 15.68 29.29
C SER A 410 0.81 15.61 30.75
N LEU A 411 0.78 14.42 31.34
CA LEU A 411 1.29 14.17 32.69
C LEU A 411 2.81 14.33 32.75
N ALA A 412 3.53 13.87 31.72
CA ALA A 412 4.98 14.03 31.62
C ALA A 412 5.36 15.51 31.53
N VAL A 413 4.67 16.31 30.71
CA VAL A 413 4.88 17.76 30.61
C VAL A 413 4.55 18.46 31.92
N LEU A 414 3.44 18.11 32.58
CA LEU A 414 3.10 18.66 33.90
C LEU A 414 4.18 18.34 34.94
N LYS A 415 4.70 17.11 34.95
CA LYS A 415 5.80 16.70 35.83
C LYS A 415 7.07 17.50 35.54
N GLN A 416 7.43 17.68 34.28
CA GLN A 416 8.59 18.51 33.89
C GLN A 416 8.42 19.97 34.34
N ILE A 417 7.22 20.55 34.19
CA ILE A 417 6.92 21.91 34.65
C ILE A 417 7.09 22.00 36.17
N MET A 418 6.55 21.04 36.92
CA MET A 418 6.72 20.99 38.38
C MET A 418 8.18 20.86 38.80
N GLU A 419 8.96 20.00 38.15
CA GLU A 419 10.40 19.83 38.44
C GLU A 419 11.18 21.13 38.17
N VAL A 420 10.87 21.82 37.08
CA VAL A 420 11.49 23.12 36.75
C VAL A 420 11.09 24.20 37.74
N GLU A 421 9.82 24.25 38.15
CA GLU A 421 9.35 25.20 39.16
C GLU A 421 9.99 24.95 40.53
N GLU A 422 10.08 23.69 40.95
CA GLU A 422 10.79 23.31 42.19
C GLU A 422 12.26 23.71 42.13
N ARG A 423 12.94 23.44 41.01
CA ARG A 423 14.34 23.83 40.81
C ARG A 423 14.52 25.34 40.93
N ARG A 424 13.68 26.13 40.25
CA ARG A 424 13.69 27.60 40.35
C ARG A 424 13.34 28.12 41.75
N ARG A 425 12.54 27.37 42.53
CA ARG A 425 12.25 27.73 43.94
C ARG A 425 13.47 27.46 44.81
N ARG A 426 14.13 26.31 44.65
CA ARG A 426 15.36 25.96 45.38
C ARG A 426 16.51 26.92 45.07
N GLU A 427 16.77 27.20 43.80
CA GLU A 427 17.79 28.17 43.37
C GLU A 427 17.54 29.57 43.97
N ARG A 428 16.27 30.01 44.05
CA ARG A 428 15.91 31.27 44.70
C ARG A 428 16.14 31.23 46.21
N GLN A 429 15.83 30.12 46.87
CA GLN A 429 16.08 29.96 48.30
C GLN A 429 17.57 29.92 48.62
N GLU A 430 18.35 29.19 47.81
CA GLU A 430 19.82 29.12 47.91
C GLU A 430 20.43 30.51 47.69
N TYR A 431 20.04 31.24 46.65
CA TYR A 431 20.51 32.60 46.40
C TYR A 431 20.19 33.56 47.57
N VAL A 432 18.99 33.48 48.14
CA VAL A 432 18.61 34.28 49.31
C VAL A 432 19.40 33.85 50.55
N ALA A 433 19.60 32.56 50.76
CA ALA A 433 20.39 32.02 51.88
C ALA A 433 21.86 32.43 51.78
N GLU A 434 22.47 32.35 50.60
CA GLU A 434 23.81 32.83 50.31
C GLU A 434 23.92 34.33 50.54
N GLY A 435 22.97 35.12 50.04
CA GLY A 435 22.91 36.57 50.30
C GLY A 435 22.81 36.89 51.78
N ASN A 436 21.95 36.19 52.53
CA ASN A 436 21.84 36.34 53.98
C ASN A 436 23.12 35.91 54.71
N HIS A 437 23.78 34.85 54.25
CA HIS A 437 25.04 34.38 54.81
C HIS A 437 26.16 35.40 54.62
N VAL A 438 26.30 35.96 53.42
CA VAL A 438 27.26 37.03 53.13
C VAL A 438 27.00 38.26 53.99
N MET A 439 25.73 38.67 54.12
CA MET A 439 25.35 39.79 54.99
C MET A 439 25.63 39.52 56.47
N MET A 440 25.45 38.29 56.94
CA MET A 440 25.80 37.88 58.29
C MET A 440 27.31 37.91 58.50
N LEU A 441 28.11 37.35 57.59
CA LEU A 441 29.58 37.42 57.64
C LEU A 441 30.11 38.86 57.61
N MET A 442 29.49 39.75 56.82
CA MET A 442 29.82 41.18 56.81
C MET A 442 29.55 41.83 58.17
N ARG A 443 28.38 41.57 58.78
CA ARG A 443 28.02 42.08 60.10
C ARG A 443 28.94 41.56 61.20
N ASP A 444 29.24 40.27 61.20
CA ASP A 444 30.13 39.66 62.18
C ASP A 444 31.56 40.22 62.05
N ARG A 445 32.01 40.45 60.82
CA ARG A 445 33.29 41.12 60.55
C ARG A 445 33.29 42.56 61.05
N GLU A 446 32.25 43.34 60.77
CA GLU A 446 32.10 44.71 61.27
C GLU A 446 32.10 44.74 62.80
N ALA A 447 31.32 43.89 63.44
CA ALA A 447 31.28 43.75 64.90
C ALA A 447 32.64 43.35 65.49
N ALA A 448 33.36 42.42 64.84
CA ALA A 448 34.71 42.04 65.27
C ALA A 448 35.71 43.21 65.14
N ILE A 449 35.66 43.97 64.05
CA ILE A 449 36.51 45.16 63.85
C ILE A 449 36.19 46.23 64.90
N GLU A 450 34.92 46.47 65.21
CA GLU A 450 34.51 47.40 66.25
C GLU A 450 34.93 46.96 67.65
N ALA A 451 34.82 45.67 67.97
CA ALA A 451 35.29 45.12 69.24
C ALA A 451 36.82 45.25 69.38
N ILE A 452 37.58 44.94 68.34
CA ILE A 452 39.05 45.13 68.32
C ILE A 452 39.39 46.61 68.47
N ARG A 453 38.66 47.50 67.79
CA ARG A 453 38.83 48.95 67.89
C ARG A 453 38.61 49.44 69.33
N GLN A 454 37.55 48.99 70.00
CA GLN A 454 37.29 49.37 71.39
C GLN A 454 38.39 48.89 72.32
N ARG A 455 38.86 47.64 72.16
CA ARG A 455 40.00 47.12 72.93
C ARG A 455 41.27 47.94 72.71
N LYS A 456 41.61 48.26 71.46
CA LYS A 456 42.80 49.07 71.13
C LYS A 456 42.72 50.49 71.65
N LEU A 457 41.53 51.10 71.65
CA LEU A 457 41.32 52.42 72.26
C LEU A 457 41.45 52.36 73.79
N ALA A 458 40.98 51.29 74.44
CA ALA A 458 41.16 51.08 75.87
C ALA A 458 42.64 50.88 76.23
N GLU A 459 43.38 50.04 75.50
CA GLU A 459 44.83 49.84 75.68
C GLU A 459 45.62 51.15 75.55
N LEU A 460 45.26 52.01 74.59
CA LEU A 460 45.91 53.32 74.43
C LEU A 460 45.58 54.30 75.55
N GLY A 461 44.36 54.23 76.08
CA GLY A 461 43.94 55.00 77.25
C GLY A 461 44.73 54.59 78.51
N GLU A 462 44.93 53.29 78.73
CA GLU A 462 45.72 52.76 79.84
C GLU A 462 47.20 53.13 79.75
N LEU A 463 47.76 53.14 78.53
CA LEU A 463 49.15 53.53 78.28
C LEU A 463 49.40 55.05 78.38
N GLY A 464 48.37 55.86 78.61
CA GLY A 464 48.50 57.32 78.75
C GLY A 464 48.90 58.01 77.45
N VAL A 465 48.54 57.43 76.29
CA VAL A 465 48.89 57.98 74.98
C VAL A 465 48.04 59.24 74.72
N PRO A 466 48.65 60.35 74.25
CA PRO A 466 47.93 61.58 73.93
C PRO A 466 46.74 61.36 72.99
N GLU A 467 45.62 62.06 73.26
CA GLU A 467 44.32 61.89 72.57
C GLU A 467 44.39 61.99 71.04
N GLU A 468 45.37 62.70 70.51
CA GLU A 468 45.61 62.85 69.06
C GLU A 468 45.76 61.48 68.35
N TYR A 469 46.43 60.52 68.98
CA TYR A 469 46.62 59.18 68.41
C TYR A 469 45.34 58.35 68.46
N CYS A 470 44.55 58.48 69.52
CA CYS A 470 43.22 57.86 69.64
C CYS A 470 42.29 58.37 68.54
N GLN A 471 42.28 59.69 68.29
CA GLN A 471 41.51 60.29 67.19
C GLN A 471 41.99 59.82 65.81
N ALA A 472 43.30 59.68 65.61
CA ALA A 472 43.86 59.18 64.35
C ALA A 472 43.41 57.74 64.03
N LEU A 473 43.38 56.85 65.03
CA LEU A 473 42.82 55.50 64.87
C LEU A 473 41.33 55.50 64.56
N MET A 474 40.56 56.39 65.21
CA MET A 474 39.14 56.54 64.93
C MET A 474 38.84 57.00 63.49
N LYS A 475 39.67 57.90 62.93
CA LYS A 475 39.55 58.38 61.55
C LYS A 475 39.98 57.34 60.52
N LYS A 476 41.13 56.68 60.72
CA LYS A 476 41.70 55.75 59.71
C LYS A 476 40.78 54.57 59.37
N ILE A 477 39.99 54.07 60.31
CA ILE A 477 39.13 52.89 60.06
C ILE A 477 37.81 53.28 59.39
N LYS A 478 37.21 54.44 59.72
CA LYS A 478 35.96 54.90 59.07
C LYS A 478 36.10 55.05 57.55
N VAL A 479 37.28 55.41 57.06
CA VAL A 479 37.53 55.62 55.63
C VAL A 479 37.52 54.31 54.84
N ARG A 480 37.79 53.16 55.47
CA ARG A 480 37.96 51.88 54.75
C ARG A 480 36.66 51.10 54.53
N GLY A 481 35.56 51.49 55.17
CA GLY A 481 34.24 50.84 55.03
C GLY A 481 33.26 51.55 54.08
N ALA A 482 33.64 52.67 53.47
CA ALA A 482 32.75 53.49 52.64
C ALA A 482 33.03 53.40 51.12
N VAL A 483 33.73 52.36 50.67
CA VAL A 483 33.93 52.02 49.24
C VAL A 483 33.35 50.64 49.01
#